data_AF-A0A1U7U078-F1
#
_entry.id   AF-A0A1U7U078-F1
#
_cell.length_a   1.000
_cell.length_b   1.000
_cell.length_c   1.000
_cell.angle_alpha   90.00
_cell.angle_beta   90.00
_cell.angle_gamma   90.00
#
_symmetry.space_group_name_H-M   'P 1'
#
loop_
_entity.id
_entity.type
_entity.pdbx_description
1 polymer ?
#
loop_
_entity_poly.entity_id
_entity_poly.type
_entity_poly.pdbx_seq_one_letter_code
_entity_poly.pdbx_strand_id
1 'polypeptide(L)'
;MQGPRVALSLSSPGVSAAAITALEGVFRALGFESCERREASVQGFLEELAGFRERLDAHGGPVGCALVALVAPSGQLQPQQLIRELSPCGALQGCPKVFLLLSSGPGATLEPGAFLTGLRELCSRSPHWSLVQLLTELFHRVAEESTGSGCCPVLHSSLRGSLCLGGAEPWRPELAPSPSTQYDLSGARAALLLAVIRGRPGAQHDVEALGGLCQALGFETTLRTDPTAQAFQEELTQFRERLDTRGGAVSCVLVALMAHGGPRGQLLGADGQEAQPEVLVRELSHCRVLRGRPKVLLLQACRGGNRDAGVGPTVIPWYRRWLRAPPVIPSHADVLQIQTDAQGSFSGGPSSESADQADILTVYAATEGCVAYRDEKGSDFIQTLVEVLRAHPGGDLLELLTEVNRRVCEQDVLGPDCDEPRKACLEIRSSLQRRLCLQA
;
A
#
# COMPACT_ATOMS: atom_id res chain seq x y z
N MET A 1 10.89 -5.20 -17.15
CA MET A 1 10.33 -6.53 -16.87
C MET A 1 10.74 -7.46 -18.00
N GLN A 2 11.47 -8.54 -17.73
CA GLN A 2 11.83 -9.55 -18.73
C GLN A 2 10.98 -10.81 -18.46
N GLY A 3 10.33 -11.36 -19.49
CA GLY A 3 9.52 -12.58 -19.38
C GLY A 3 8.02 -12.39 -19.68
N PRO A 4 7.30 -13.47 -20.01
CA PRO A 4 5.87 -13.47 -20.29
C PRO A 4 5.04 -12.94 -19.13
N ARG A 5 3.90 -12.33 -19.44
CA ARG A 5 2.91 -11.85 -18.48
C ARG A 5 1.72 -12.79 -18.48
N VAL A 6 1.35 -13.28 -17.31
CA VAL A 6 0.28 -14.26 -17.13
C VAL A 6 -0.87 -13.67 -16.35
N ALA A 7 -2.09 -13.95 -16.76
CA ALA A 7 -3.29 -13.49 -16.08
C ALA A 7 -4.21 -14.66 -15.72
N LEU A 8 -4.86 -14.56 -14.56
CA LEU A 8 -5.93 -15.46 -14.12
C LEU A 8 -7.15 -14.60 -13.77
N SER A 9 -8.30 -14.94 -14.36
CA SER A 9 -9.60 -14.39 -14.00
C SER A 9 -10.43 -15.45 -13.29
N LEU A 10 -10.77 -15.19 -12.04
CA LEU A 10 -11.68 -15.98 -11.21
C LEU A 10 -12.98 -15.19 -11.00
N SER A 11 -14.11 -15.75 -11.42
CA SER A 11 -15.42 -15.12 -11.22
C SER A 11 -16.39 -16.05 -10.50
N SER A 12 -17.17 -15.50 -9.56
CA SER A 12 -18.27 -16.23 -8.96
C SER A 12 -19.43 -16.40 -9.96
N PRO A 13 -20.25 -17.47 -9.85
CA PRO A 13 -21.44 -17.60 -10.67
C PRO A 13 -22.36 -16.37 -10.55
N GLY A 14 -22.88 -15.88 -11.68
CA GLY A 14 -23.79 -14.73 -11.72
C GLY A 14 -23.14 -13.37 -12.00
N VAL A 15 -21.80 -13.31 -12.16
CA VAL A 15 -21.11 -12.10 -12.66
C VAL A 15 -21.53 -11.83 -14.11
N SER A 16 -21.73 -10.55 -14.47
CA SER A 16 -22.17 -10.19 -15.81
C SER A 16 -21.11 -10.47 -16.88
N ALA A 17 -21.53 -10.98 -18.04
CA ALA A 17 -20.65 -11.21 -19.18
C ALA A 17 -19.93 -9.93 -19.65
N ALA A 18 -20.56 -8.77 -19.45
CA ALA A 18 -19.98 -7.47 -19.75
C ALA A 18 -18.77 -7.16 -18.86
N ALA A 19 -18.82 -7.46 -17.56
CA ALA A 19 -17.70 -7.26 -16.64
C ALA A 19 -16.50 -8.15 -17.01
N ILE A 20 -16.77 -9.42 -17.37
CA ILE A 20 -15.73 -10.37 -17.83
C ILE A 20 -15.08 -9.85 -19.13
N THR A 21 -15.89 -9.37 -20.08
CA THR A 21 -15.38 -8.82 -21.35
C THR A 21 -14.55 -7.55 -21.12
N ALA A 22 -14.97 -6.67 -20.21
CA ALA A 22 -14.21 -5.48 -19.84
C ALA A 22 -12.85 -5.84 -19.23
N LEU A 23 -12.82 -6.86 -18.36
CA LEU A 23 -11.62 -7.35 -17.71
C LEU A 23 -10.60 -7.89 -18.72
N GLU A 24 -11.05 -8.66 -19.71
CA GLU A 24 -10.20 -9.12 -20.81
C GLU A 24 -9.62 -7.95 -21.62
N GLY A 25 -10.42 -6.91 -21.82
CA GLY A 25 -9.98 -5.66 -22.45
C GLY A 25 -8.85 -4.99 -21.67
N VAL A 26 -8.92 -4.99 -20.33
CA VAL A 26 -7.87 -4.48 -19.45
C VAL A 26 -6.61 -5.33 -19.54
N PHE A 27 -6.73 -6.67 -19.48
CA PHE A 27 -5.58 -7.57 -19.60
C PHE A 27 -4.82 -7.37 -20.91
N ARG A 28 -5.55 -7.26 -22.02
CA ARG A 28 -4.94 -6.99 -23.33
C ARG A 28 -4.27 -5.61 -23.37
N ALA A 29 -4.91 -4.57 -22.82
CA ALA A 29 -4.34 -3.23 -22.76
C ALA A 29 -3.07 -3.15 -21.90
N LEU A 30 -3.00 -3.98 -20.85
CA LEU A 30 -1.83 -4.14 -19.99
C LEU A 30 -0.79 -5.13 -20.55
N GLY A 31 -0.99 -5.65 -21.77
CA GLY A 31 -0.05 -6.54 -22.45
C GLY A 31 0.05 -7.96 -21.86
N PHE A 32 -1.00 -8.47 -21.22
CA PHE A 32 -1.10 -9.87 -20.82
C PHE A 32 -1.54 -10.71 -22.02
N GLU A 33 -0.62 -11.53 -22.53
CA GLU A 33 -0.83 -12.35 -23.74
C GLU A 33 -1.58 -13.65 -23.45
N SER A 34 -1.43 -14.21 -22.25
CA SER A 34 -2.13 -15.41 -21.79
C SER A 34 -3.04 -15.08 -20.61
N CYS A 35 -4.33 -15.40 -20.76
CA CYS A 35 -5.33 -15.25 -19.70
C CYS A 35 -6.08 -16.57 -19.50
N GLU A 36 -5.94 -17.16 -18.32
CA GLU A 36 -6.78 -18.27 -17.87
C GLU A 36 -8.09 -17.74 -17.28
N ARG A 37 -9.21 -18.38 -17.62
CA ARG A 37 -10.54 -18.06 -17.09
C ARG A 37 -11.09 -19.27 -16.35
N ARG A 38 -11.60 -19.04 -15.14
CA ARG A 38 -12.28 -20.04 -14.33
C ARG A 38 -13.49 -19.41 -13.65
N GLU A 39 -14.59 -20.12 -13.68
CA GLU A 39 -15.76 -19.83 -12.86
C GLU A 39 -15.74 -20.81 -11.69
N ALA A 40 -15.83 -20.29 -10.47
CA ALA A 40 -15.79 -21.10 -9.25
C ALA A 40 -16.58 -20.41 -8.13
N SER A 41 -17.02 -21.17 -7.12
CA SER A 41 -17.54 -20.54 -5.90
C SER A 41 -16.43 -19.78 -5.18
N VAL A 42 -16.79 -18.80 -4.34
CA VAL A 42 -15.79 -18.02 -3.59
C VAL A 42 -14.94 -18.91 -2.68
N GLN A 43 -15.49 -20.01 -2.14
CA GLN A 43 -14.69 -20.99 -1.39
C GLN A 43 -13.68 -21.73 -2.28
N GLY A 44 -14.01 -21.97 -3.55
CA GLY A 44 -13.12 -22.63 -4.53
C GLY A 44 -12.03 -21.73 -5.11
N PHE A 45 -12.08 -20.41 -4.88
CA PHE A 45 -11.06 -19.48 -5.41
C PHE A 45 -9.64 -19.80 -4.93
N LEU A 46 -9.50 -20.24 -3.68
CA LEU A 46 -8.19 -20.64 -3.15
C LEU A 46 -7.64 -21.88 -3.84
N GLU A 47 -8.50 -22.88 -4.11
CA GLU A 47 -8.11 -24.11 -4.81
C GLU A 47 -7.69 -23.82 -6.26
N GLU A 48 -8.44 -22.97 -6.96
CA GLU A 48 -8.10 -22.55 -8.33
C GLU A 48 -6.78 -21.76 -8.37
N LEU A 49 -6.56 -20.88 -7.38
CA LEU A 49 -5.31 -20.13 -7.25
C LEU A 49 -4.12 -21.02 -6.91
N ALA A 50 -4.32 -22.04 -6.06
CA ALA A 50 -3.32 -23.05 -5.75
C ALA A 50 -2.92 -23.83 -7.01
N GLY A 51 -3.91 -24.29 -7.78
CA GLY A 51 -3.67 -24.97 -9.06
C GLY A 51 -2.97 -24.06 -10.07
N PHE A 52 -3.29 -22.76 -10.10
CA PHE A 52 -2.59 -21.79 -10.94
C PHE A 52 -1.12 -21.63 -10.53
N ARG A 53 -0.82 -21.50 -9.23
CA ARG A 53 0.56 -21.51 -8.71
C ARG A 53 1.32 -22.74 -9.18
N GLU A 54 0.75 -23.93 -8.98
CA GLU A 54 1.39 -25.20 -9.35
C GLU A 54 1.72 -25.26 -10.84
N ARG A 55 0.83 -24.76 -11.71
CA ARG A 55 1.10 -24.67 -13.16
C ARG A 55 2.24 -23.70 -13.48
N LEU A 56 2.30 -22.55 -12.80
CA LEU A 56 3.40 -21.58 -12.99
C LEU A 56 4.75 -22.19 -12.58
N ASP A 57 4.79 -22.85 -11.42
CA ASP A 57 6.01 -23.50 -10.93
C ASP A 57 6.42 -24.69 -11.82
N ALA A 58 5.45 -25.45 -12.33
CA ALA A 58 5.71 -26.56 -13.25
C ALA A 58 6.19 -26.11 -14.65
N HIS A 59 5.83 -24.90 -15.09
CA HIS A 59 6.29 -24.36 -16.37
C HIS A 59 7.82 -24.18 -16.41
N GLY A 60 8.46 -23.91 -15.26
CA GLY A 60 9.91 -23.80 -15.12
C GLY A 60 10.57 -22.63 -15.86
N GLY A 61 9.81 -21.82 -16.60
CA GLY A 61 10.27 -20.64 -17.31
C GLY A 61 10.10 -19.34 -16.49
N PRO A 62 10.85 -18.27 -16.80
CA PRO A 62 10.72 -16.99 -16.10
C PRO A 62 9.36 -16.37 -16.38
N VAL A 63 8.69 -15.83 -15.36
CA VAL A 63 7.45 -15.07 -15.50
C VAL A 63 7.74 -13.61 -15.14
N GLY A 64 7.38 -12.67 -16.01
CA GLY A 64 7.65 -11.25 -15.76
C GLY A 64 6.70 -10.65 -14.73
N CYS A 65 5.43 -11.01 -14.75
CA CYS A 65 4.38 -10.51 -13.86
C CYS A 65 3.18 -11.48 -13.87
N ALA A 66 2.50 -11.62 -12.73
CA ALA A 66 1.18 -12.24 -12.66
C ALA A 66 0.11 -11.22 -12.31
N LEU A 67 -1.06 -11.31 -12.94
CA LEU A 67 -2.25 -10.55 -12.56
C LEU A 67 -3.40 -11.52 -12.30
N VAL A 68 -3.90 -11.54 -11.07
CA VAL A 68 -5.06 -12.31 -10.64
C VAL A 68 -6.23 -11.35 -10.42
N ALA A 69 -7.26 -11.44 -11.25
CA ALA A 69 -8.50 -10.71 -11.04
C ALA A 69 -9.56 -11.64 -10.44
N LEU A 70 -10.17 -11.19 -9.35
CA LEU A 70 -11.20 -11.91 -8.61
C LEU A 70 -12.47 -11.06 -8.61
N VAL A 71 -13.55 -11.62 -9.11
CA VAL A 71 -14.87 -10.97 -9.13
C VAL A 71 -15.84 -11.80 -8.30
N ALA A 72 -16.28 -11.25 -7.18
CA ALA A 72 -17.16 -11.94 -6.22
C ALA A 72 -18.10 -10.96 -5.50
N PRO A 73 -19.16 -11.45 -4.83
CA PRO A 73 -20.00 -10.59 -4.00
C PRO A 73 -19.23 -9.87 -2.88
N SER A 74 -19.65 -8.64 -2.57
CA SER A 74 -19.04 -7.81 -1.53
C SER A 74 -18.88 -8.56 -0.21
N GLY A 75 -17.71 -8.40 0.42
CA GLY A 75 -17.40 -8.96 1.74
C GLY A 75 -17.08 -10.46 1.78
N GLN A 76 -17.08 -11.17 0.64
CA GLN A 76 -16.76 -12.61 0.61
C GLN A 76 -15.29 -12.92 0.32
N LEU A 77 -14.53 -11.96 -0.22
CA LEU A 77 -13.12 -12.16 -0.53
C LEU A 77 -12.27 -12.03 0.73
N GLN A 78 -11.29 -12.92 0.88
CA GLN A 78 -10.27 -12.88 1.93
C GLN A 78 -8.90 -12.56 1.31
N PRO A 79 -8.60 -11.28 1.03
CA PRO A 79 -7.36 -10.79 0.43
C PRO A 79 -6.08 -11.45 0.91
N GLN A 80 -5.92 -11.58 2.24
CA GLN A 80 -4.69 -12.06 2.85
C GLN A 80 -4.45 -13.55 2.59
N GLN A 81 -5.50 -14.37 2.51
CA GLN A 81 -5.37 -15.79 2.19
C GLN A 81 -4.93 -15.98 0.73
N LEU A 82 -5.48 -15.18 -0.18
CA LEU A 82 -5.13 -15.22 -1.61
C LEU A 82 -3.67 -14.80 -1.83
N ILE A 83 -3.21 -13.76 -1.16
CA ILE A 83 -1.80 -13.32 -1.24
C ILE A 83 -0.88 -14.42 -0.70
N ARG A 84 -1.21 -15.04 0.45
CA ARG A 84 -0.43 -16.14 1.03
C ARG A 84 -0.34 -17.35 0.11
N GLU A 85 -1.37 -17.62 -0.68
CA GLU A 85 -1.36 -18.74 -1.62
C GLU A 85 -0.36 -18.55 -2.76
N LEU A 86 -0.28 -17.34 -3.33
CA LEU A 86 0.61 -17.03 -4.47
C LEU A 86 2.02 -16.56 -4.06
N SER A 87 2.19 -16.10 -2.83
CA SER A 87 3.49 -15.66 -2.27
C SER A 87 4.62 -16.70 -2.43
N PRO A 88 4.43 -18.01 -2.14
CA PRO A 88 5.48 -19.01 -2.27
C PRO A 88 5.75 -19.48 -3.71
N CYS A 89 5.10 -18.89 -4.72
CA CYS A 89 5.32 -19.26 -6.12
C CYS A 89 6.76 -18.94 -6.54
N GLY A 90 7.55 -19.98 -6.84
CA GLY A 90 8.94 -19.86 -7.25
C GLY A 90 9.09 -19.13 -8.58
N ALA A 91 8.17 -19.36 -9.53
CA ALA A 91 8.17 -18.68 -10.83
C ALA A 91 7.94 -17.15 -10.73
N LEU A 92 7.33 -16.68 -9.64
CA LEU A 92 7.02 -15.27 -9.37
C LEU A 92 7.92 -14.65 -8.31
N GLN A 93 9.01 -15.32 -7.93
CA GLN A 93 9.95 -14.79 -6.96
C GLN A 93 10.62 -13.52 -7.52
N GLY A 94 10.50 -12.41 -6.79
CA GLY A 94 11.02 -11.10 -7.21
C GLY A 94 10.21 -10.45 -8.33
N CYS A 95 9.06 -11.04 -8.68
CA CYS A 95 8.18 -10.56 -9.74
C CYS A 95 6.86 -10.04 -9.15
N PRO A 96 6.35 -8.92 -9.68
CA PRO A 96 5.05 -8.36 -9.32
C PRO A 96 3.87 -9.33 -9.43
N LYS A 97 3.06 -9.34 -8.36
CA LYS A 97 1.82 -10.10 -8.20
C LYS A 97 0.69 -9.09 -8.00
N VAL A 98 -0.11 -8.89 -9.04
CA VAL A 98 -1.19 -7.91 -9.05
C VAL A 98 -2.52 -8.60 -8.77
N PHE A 99 -3.24 -8.19 -7.73
CA PHE A 99 -4.56 -8.69 -7.36
C PHE A 99 -5.61 -7.62 -7.60
N LEU A 100 -6.54 -7.87 -8.52
CA LEU A 100 -7.67 -6.98 -8.78
C LEU A 100 -8.93 -7.57 -8.14
N LEU A 101 -9.38 -7.01 -7.02
CA LEU A 101 -10.53 -7.50 -6.26
C LEU A 101 -11.75 -6.62 -6.57
N LEU A 102 -12.68 -7.17 -7.32
CA LEU A 102 -13.88 -6.48 -7.78
C LEU A 102 -15.11 -7.07 -7.09
N SER A 103 -15.89 -6.21 -6.44
CA SER A 103 -17.17 -6.59 -5.85
C SER A 103 -18.27 -6.61 -6.91
N SER A 104 -19.19 -7.59 -6.87
CA SER A 104 -20.34 -7.69 -7.77
C SER A 104 -21.65 -7.97 -7.04
N GLY A 105 -22.76 -7.30 -7.41
CA GLY A 105 -24.10 -7.61 -6.90
C GLY A 105 -24.80 -6.44 -6.17
N PRO A 106 -26.04 -6.63 -5.68
CA PRO A 106 -26.79 -5.59 -4.99
C PRO A 106 -26.12 -5.24 -3.66
N GLY A 107 -25.43 -4.09 -3.64
CA GLY A 107 -24.58 -3.65 -2.53
C GLY A 107 -23.18 -3.19 -2.95
N ALA A 108 -22.73 -3.54 -4.15
CA ALA A 108 -21.49 -3.00 -4.72
C ALA A 108 -21.66 -1.49 -4.97
N THR A 109 -20.78 -0.69 -4.39
CA THR A 109 -20.77 0.78 -4.53
C THR A 109 -20.29 1.24 -5.91
N LEU A 110 -19.52 0.40 -6.60
CA LEU A 110 -18.99 0.64 -7.93
C LEU A 110 -19.31 -0.52 -8.87
N GLU A 111 -19.91 -0.19 -10.01
CA GLU A 111 -20.08 -1.15 -11.10
C GLU A 111 -18.70 -1.51 -11.69
N PRO A 112 -18.27 -2.79 -11.61
CA PRO A 112 -16.96 -3.21 -12.11
C PRO A 112 -16.68 -2.81 -13.55
N GLY A 113 -17.73 -2.75 -14.39
CA GLY A 113 -17.62 -2.37 -15.79
C GLY A 113 -17.10 -0.94 -16.02
N ALA A 114 -17.55 0.04 -15.22
CA ALA A 114 -17.12 1.43 -15.36
C ALA A 114 -15.65 1.59 -14.96
N PHE A 115 -15.27 1.01 -13.81
CA PHE A 115 -13.88 0.98 -13.32
C PHE A 115 -12.92 0.36 -14.34
N LEU A 116 -13.28 -0.82 -14.86
CA LEU A 116 -12.46 -1.54 -15.85
C LEU A 116 -12.35 -0.76 -17.18
N THR A 117 -13.45 -0.11 -17.60
CA THR A 117 -13.45 0.70 -18.82
C THR A 117 -12.54 1.92 -18.67
N GLY A 118 -12.61 2.62 -17.54
CA GLY A 118 -11.72 3.75 -17.23
C GLY A 118 -10.25 3.33 -17.16
N LEU A 119 -9.96 2.20 -16.50
CA LEU A 119 -8.59 1.66 -16.44
C LEU A 119 -8.05 1.35 -17.84
N ARG A 120 -8.85 0.71 -18.69
CA ARG A 120 -8.47 0.38 -20.08
C ARG A 120 -8.20 1.64 -20.91
N GLU A 121 -9.03 2.67 -20.78
CA GLU A 121 -8.84 3.95 -21.47
C GLU A 121 -7.52 4.60 -21.05
N LEU A 122 -7.25 4.65 -19.75
CA LEU A 122 -6.01 5.22 -19.20
C LEU A 122 -4.78 4.46 -19.68
N CYS A 123 -4.82 3.13 -19.67
CA CYS A 123 -3.72 2.31 -20.20
C CYS A 123 -3.43 2.62 -21.68
N SER A 124 -4.47 2.90 -22.46
CA SER A 124 -4.34 3.22 -23.89
C SER A 124 -3.80 4.63 -24.13
N ARG A 125 -4.17 5.60 -23.26
CA ARG A 125 -3.75 7.01 -23.38
C ARG A 125 -2.35 7.27 -22.84
N SER A 126 -1.97 6.58 -21.77
CA SER A 126 -0.74 6.82 -21.01
C SER A 126 0.07 5.54 -20.80
N PRO A 127 0.56 4.88 -21.87
CA PRO A 127 1.23 3.57 -21.76
C PRO A 127 2.58 3.63 -21.00
N HIS A 128 3.15 4.81 -20.82
CA HIS A 128 4.43 5.01 -20.12
C HIS A 128 4.27 5.21 -18.61
N TRP A 129 3.04 5.37 -18.12
CA TRP A 129 2.78 5.56 -16.69
C TRP A 129 2.94 4.24 -15.94
N SER A 130 3.38 4.35 -14.69
CA SER A 130 3.35 3.21 -13.78
C SER A 130 1.89 2.83 -13.49
N LEU A 131 1.67 1.56 -13.11
CA LEU A 131 0.33 1.11 -12.72
C LEU A 131 -0.19 1.89 -11.50
N VAL A 132 0.68 2.32 -10.60
CA VAL A 132 0.30 3.16 -9.45
C VAL A 132 -0.21 4.52 -9.94
N GLN A 133 0.48 5.17 -10.87
CA GLN A 133 0.04 6.45 -11.47
C GLN A 133 -1.30 6.31 -12.21
N LEU A 134 -1.46 5.24 -13.00
CA LEU A 134 -2.73 4.94 -13.69
C LEU A 134 -3.88 4.74 -12.69
N LEU A 135 -3.64 4.05 -11.58
CA LEU A 135 -4.64 3.81 -10.54
C LEU A 135 -5.00 5.10 -9.79
N THR A 136 -4.01 5.94 -9.44
CA THR A 136 -4.28 7.24 -8.80
C THR A 136 -5.16 8.13 -9.66
N GLU A 137 -4.88 8.23 -10.97
CA GLU A 137 -5.72 8.98 -11.91
C GLU A 137 -7.11 8.32 -12.09
N LEU A 138 -7.18 6.99 -12.11
CA LEU A 138 -8.47 6.30 -12.17
C LEU A 138 -9.32 6.60 -10.92
N PHE A 139 -8.70 6.64 -9.73
CA PHE A 139 -9.39 6.95 -8.49
C PHE A 139 -9.93 8.39 -8.50
N HIS A 140 -9.19 9.34 -9.09
CA HIS A 140 -9.70 10.69 -9.33
C HIS A 140 -10.96 10.71 -10.18
N ARG A 141 -10.93 10.03 -11.34
CA ARG A 141 -12.06 10.00 -12.28
C ARG A 141 -13.29 9.36 -11.66
N VAL A 142 -13.08 8.23 -10.98
CA VAL A 142 -14.15 7.53 -10.27
C VAL A 142 -14.78 8.46 -9.22
N ALA A 143 -13.97 9.19 -8.45
CA ALA A 143 -14.46 10.11 -7.44
C ALA A 143 -15.26 11.30 -8.01
N GLU A 144 -14.83 11.86 -9.15
CA GLU A 144 -15.54 12.96 -9.83
C GLU A 144 -16.88 12.50 -10.46
N GLU A 145 -16.91 11.29 -11.04
CA GLU A 145 -18.11 10.72 -11.66
C GLU A 145 -19.12 10.23 -10.61
N SER A 146 -18.65 9.79 -9.43
CA SER A 146 -19.48 9.36 -8.33
C SER A 146 -20.03 10.54 -7.53
N THR A 147 -20.91 11.36 -8.11
CA THR A 147 -21.68 12.36 -7.34
C THR A 147 -22.70 11.66 -6.45
N GLY A 148 -22.26 11.16 -5.29
CA GLY A 148 -23.11 10.54 -4.26
C GLY A 148 -23.01 9.02 -4.12
N SER A 149 -22.24 8.32 -4.97
CA SER A 149 -21.85 6.93 -4.67
C SER A 149 -20.61 6.95 -3.79
N GLY A 150 -20.75 6.50 -2.56
CA GLY A 150 -19.64 6.30 -1.64
C GLY A 150 -18.79 5.11 -2.08
N CYS A 151 -18.03 5.26 -3.16
CA CYS A 151 -16.98 4.32 -3.54
C CYS A 151 -15.62 5.01 -3.46
N CYS A 152 -14.75 4.52 -2.59
CA CYS A 152 -13.35 4.94 -2.54
C CYS A 152 -12.46 3.71 -2.78
N PRO A 153 -11.99 3.49 -4.03
CA PRO A 153 -11.06 2.41 -4.29
C PRO A 153 -9.77 2.60 -3.50
N VAL A 154 -9.19 1.51 -3.03
CA VAL A 154 -7.96 1.52 -2.24
C VAL A 154 -6.94 0.60 -2.90
N LEU A 155 -5.70 1.07 -3.02
CA LEU A 155 -4.56 0.26 -3.42
C LEU A 155 -3.75 -0.16 -2.18
N HIS A 156 -3.32 -1.41 -2.14
CA HIS A 156 -2.42 -1.97 -1.14
C HIS A 156 -1.16 -2.45 -1.86
N SER A 157 0.02 -1.96 -1.51
CA SER A 157 1.25 -2.19 -2.25
C SER A 157 2.41 -2.55 -1.32
N SER A 158 3.16 -3.56 -1.74
CA SER A 158 4.51 -3.89 -1.26
C SER A 158 5.51 -3.96 -2.43
N LEU A 159 5.24 -3.18 -3.49
CA LEU A 159 6.13 -3.08 -4.65
C LEU A 159 7.47 -2.46 -4.26
N ARG A 160 8.53 -2.91 -4.92
CA ARG A 160 9.93 -2.46 -4.72
C ARG A 160 10.44 -1.65 -5.92
N GLY A 161 9.54 -0.93 -6.58
CA GLY A 161 9.80 -0.06 -7.72
C GLY A 161 8.54 0.19 -8.55
N SER A 162 8.66 1.09 -9.54
CA SER A 162 7.57 1.44 -10.44
C SER A 162 7.20 0.26 -11.37
N LEU A 163 5.93 -0.13 -11.35
CA LEU A 163 5.41 -1.19 -12.22
C LEU A 163 4.90 -0.61 -13.55
N CYS A 164 5.78 -0.51 -14.55
CA CYS A 164 5.40 -0.06 -15.89
C CYS A 164 5.03 -1.25 -16.78
N LEU A 165 3.77 -1.31 -17.21
CA LEU A 165 3.25 -2.40 -18.03
C LEU A 165 3.13 -2.04 -19.53
N GLY A 166 3.19 -0.78 -19.94
CA GLY A 166 3.23 -0.47 -21.38
C GLY A 166 4.61 -0.73 -22.01
N GLY A 167 4.62 -1.13 -23.29
CA GLY A 167 5.84 -1.42 -24.06
C GLY A 167 6.53 -0.16 -24.62
N ALA A 168 6.76 0.86 -23.80
CA ALA A 168 7.40 2.10 -24.24
C ALA A 168 8.89 2.17 -23.84
N GLU A 169 9.72 2.64 -24.77
CA GLU A 169 11.13 3.01 -24.56
C GLU A 169 11.27 4.02 -23.40
N PRO A 170 12.37 3.99 -22.62
CA PRO A 170 12.46 4.62 -21.30
C PRO A 170 12.52 6.16 -21.29
N TRP A 171 12.55 6.80 -22.47
CA TRP A 171 12.85 8.22 -22.59
C TRP A 171 11.85 8.94 -23.50
N ARG A 172 10.72 9.34 -22.93
CA ARG A 172 10.06 10.59 -23.32
C ARG A 172 9.95 11.48 -22.08
N PRO A 173 10.33 12.77 -22.17
CA PRO A 173 10.07 13.72 -21.10
C PRO A 173 8.59 13.68 -20.75
N GLU A 174 8.27 13.55 -19.46
CA GLU A 174 6.93 13.78 -18.92
C GLU A 174 6.37 15.06 -19.58
N LEU A 175 5.22 14.96 -20.25
CA LEU A 175 4.39 16.15 -20.42
C LEU A 175 4.06 16.60 -18.99
N ALA A 176 4.41 17.84 -18.66
CA ALA A 176 4.14 18.40 -17.34
C ALA A 176 2.71 18.04 -16.92
N PRO A 177 2.53 17.38 -15.76
CA PRO A 177 1.20 16.95 -15.32
C PRO A 177 0.25 18.15 -15.37
N SER A 178 -0.96 17.96 -15.92
CA SER A 178 -1.96 19.01 -15.88
C SER A 178 -2.24 19.39 -14.41
N PRO A 179 -2.45 20.67 -14.08
CA PRO A 179 -2.56 21.13 -12.69
C PRO A 179 -3.69 20.47 -11.88
N SER A 180 -4.62 19.78 -12.53
CA SER A 180 -5.66 18.95 -11.90
C SER A 180 -5.16 17.62 -11.30
N THR A 181 -3.98 17.15 -11.69
CA THR A 181 -3.47 15.80 -11.35
C THR A 181 -2.60 15.76 -10.10
N GLN A 182 -2.33 16.91 -9.46
CA GLN A 182 -1.51 17.02 -8.25
C GLN A 182 -2.29 17.71 -7.12
N TYR A 183 -2.02 17.35 -5.88
CA TYR A 183 -2.55 18.09 -4.73
C TYR A 183 -1.93 19.49 -4.62
N ASP A 184 -2.78 20.48 -4.40
CA ASP A 184 -2.34 21.84 -4.05
C ASP A 184 -1.86 21.88 -2.59
N LEU A 185 -0.54 22.05 -2.43
CA LEU A 185 0.14 22.13 -1.14
C LEU A 185 0.60 23.55 -0.76
N SER A 186 -0.07 24.58 -1.29
CA SER A 186 0.21 26.00 -0.99
C SER A 186 -0.27 26.46 0.39
N GLY A 187 -1.17 25.72 1.01
CA GLY A 187 -1.69 25.98 2.36
C GLY A 187 -0.73 25.56 3.47
N ALA A 188 -1.21 25.68 4.71
CA ALA A 188 -0.44 25.27 5.88
C ALA A 188 -0.32 23.73 5.95
N ARG A 189 0.82 23.25 6.43
CA ARG A 189 1.12 21.83 6.59
C ARG A 189 1.29 21.55 8.08
N ALA A 190 0.61 20.53 8.59
CA ALA A 190 0.66 20.21 10.02
C ALA A 190 1.09 18.75 10.22
N ALA A 191 1.97 18.53 11.20
CA ALA A 191 2.44 17.19 11.54
C ALA A 191 2.19 16.86 13.02
N LEU A 192 1.85 15.60 13.30
CA LEU A 192 1.72 15.06 14.64
C LEU A 192 2.59 13.80 14.77
N LEU A 193 3.58 13.83 15.67
CA LEU A 193 4.42 12.69 15.97
C LEU A 193 4.05 12.16 17.36
N LEU A 194 3.52 10.94 17.42
CA LEU A 194 3.19 10.23 18.66
C LEU A 194 4.14 9.04 18.80
N ALA A 195 5.07 9.10 19.74
CA ALA A 195 6.18 8.15 19.83
C ALA A 195 6.34 7.60 21.25
N VAL A 196 6.19 6.29 21.43
CA VAL A 196 6.61 5.62 22.67
C VAL A 196 8.12 5.38 22.57
N ILE A 197 8.92 5.95 23.47
CA ILE A 197 10.40 5.90 23.41
C ILE A 197 10.98 5.04 24.53
N ARG A 198 10.29 4.92 25.66
CA ARG A 198 10.69 4.04 26.76
C ARG A 198 10.78 2.59 26.32
N GLY A 199 11.84 1.90 26.76
CA GLY A 199 12.10 0.49 26.42
C GLY A 199 12.34 0.26 24.93
N ARG A 200 12.59 1.32 24.16
CA ARG A 200 12.62 1.31 22.71
C ARG A 200 13.91 1.98 22.20
N PRO A 201 15.10 1.35 22.32
CA PRO A 201 16.37 1.89 21.78
C PRO A 201 16.24 2.31 20.32
N GLY A 202 16.87 3.44 19.95
CA GLY A 202 16.77 4.03 18.62
C GLY A 202 15.47 4.80 18.31
N ALA A 203 14.40 4.73 19.12
CA ALA A 203 13.17 5.51 18.87
C ALA A 203 13.44 7.01 18.83
N GLN A 204 14.37 7.48 19.67
CA GLN A 204 14.73 8.88 19.71
C GLN A 204 15.33 9.36 18.38
N HIS A 205 16.16 8.53 17.73
CA HIS A 205 16.70 8.82 16.40
C HIS A 205 15.60 8.88 15.33
N ASP A 206 14.55 8.06 15.43
CA ASP A 206 13.40 8.13 14.53
C ASP A 206 12.61 9.44 14.71
N VAL A 207 12.41 9.86 15.97
CA VAL A 207 11.77 11.14 16.31
C VAL A 207 12.56 12.32 15.74
N GLU A 208 13.88 12.31 15.91
CA GLU A 208 14.77 13.37 15.41
C GLU A 208 14.82 13.40 13.88
N ALA A 209 14.92 12.23 13.22
CA ALA A 209 14.94 12.12 11.77
C ALA A 209 13.64 12.63 11.15
N LEU A 210 12.47 12.19 11.65
CA LEU A 210 11.17 12.68 11.19
C LEU A 210 10.94 14.15 11.53
N GLY A 211 11.33 14.59 12.73
CA GLY A 211 11.22 16.00 13.12
C GLY A 211 11.99 16.91 12.17
N GLY A 212 13.24 16.54 11.84
CA GLY A 212 14.06 17.26 10.87
C GLY A 212 13.51 17.21 9.45
N LEU A 213 12.91 16.08 9.02
CA LEU A 213 12.23 15.99 7.72
C LEU A 213 11.00 16.91 7.68
N CYS A 214 10.13 16.85 8.70
CA CYS A 214 8.95 17.69 8.81
C CYS A 214 9.32 19.18 8.77
N GLN A 215 10.37 19.59 9.49
CA GLN A 215 10.89 20.95 9.45
C GLN A 215 11.35 21.34 8.05
N ALA A 216 12.12 20.48 7.36
CA ALA A 216 12.62 20.74 6.01
C ALA A 216 11.48 20.85 4.98
N LEU A 217 10.38 20.11 5.17
CA LEU A 217 9.18 20.15 4.33
C LEU A 217 8.15 21.22 4.75
N GLY A 218 8.46 22.04 5.76
CA GLY A 218 7.61 23.15 6.21
C GLY A 218 6.38 22.74 7.02
N PHE A 219 6.40 21.58 7.68
CA PHE A 219 5.32 21.14 8.57
C PHE A 219 5.43 21.78 9.95
N GLU A 220 4.33 22.35 10.43
CA GLU A 220 4.14 22.72 11.83
C GLU A 220 3.97 21.45 12.67
N THR A 221 5.01 21.06 13.40
CA THR A 221 5.10 19.73 14.01
C THR A 221 4.77 19.78 15.51
N THR A 222 3.81 18.97 15.94
CA THR A 222 3.56 18.66 17.36
C THR A 222 4.15 17.28 17.68
N LEU A 223 4.99 17.18 18.70
CA LEU A 223 5.56 15.92 19.19
C LEU A 223 4.99 15.58 20.58
N ARG A 224 4.56 14.33 20.76
CA ARG A 224 4.24 13.75 22.06
C ARG A 224 4.97 12.43 22.24
N THR A 225 5.63 12.30 23.39
CA THR A 225 6.44 11.14 23.75
C THR A 225 5.77 10.33 24.84
N ASP A 226 5.91 9.01 24.75
CA ASP A 226 5.34 8.02 25.68
C ASP A 226 3.83 8.19 25.95
N PRO A 227 2.98 8.37 24.91
CA PRO A 227 1.53 8.39 25.11
C PRO A 227 1.02 7.05 25.64
N THR A 228 0.03 7.08 26.54
CA THR A 228 -0.79 5.91 26.89
C THR A 228 -1.67 5.50 25.71
N ALA A 229 -2.27 4.31 25.76
CA ALA A 229 -3.21 3.87 24.73
C ALA A 229 -4.37 4.87 24.53
N GLN A 230 -4.90 5.39 25.64
CA GLN A 230 -5.93 6.42 25.61
C GLN A 230 -5.40 7.76 25.06
N ALA A 231 -4.19 8.16 25.44
CA ALA A 231 -3.59 9.41 24.98
C ALA A 231 -3.34 9.43 23.47
N PHE A 232 -3.11 8.28 22.82
CA PHE A 232 -3.06 8.22 21.35
C PHE A 232 -4.33 8.81 20.72
N GLN A 233 -5.51 8.40 21.20
CA GLN A 233 -6.78 8.88 20.67
C GLN A 233 -7.07 10.33 21.07
N GLU A 234 -6.75 10.71 22.30
CA GLU A 234 -6.97 12.08 22.79
C GLU A 234 -6.12 13.10 22.02
N GLU A 235 -4.83 12.82 21.79
CA GLU A 235 -3.94 13.73 21.07
C GLU A 235 -4.33 13.87 19.59
N LEU A 236 -4.79 12.79 18.95
CA LEU A 236 -5.35 12.84 17.59
C LEU A 236 -6.65 13.64 17.53
N THR A 237 -7.53 13.48 18.52
CA THR A 237 -8.78 14.24 18.64
C THR A 237 -8.48 15.74 18.80
N GLN A 238 -7.58 16.09 19.73
CA GLN A 238 -7.15 17.46 19.94
C GLN A 238 -6.42 18.04 18.72
N PHE A 239 -5.66 17.23 17.99
CA PHE A 239 -5.02 17.65 16.75
C PHE A 239 -6.06 17.98 15.68
N ARG A 240 -7.06 17.11 15.46
CA ARG A 240 -8.20 17.39 14.57
C ARG A 240 -8.91 18.69 14.95
N GLU A 241 -9.26 18.86 16.23
CA GLU A 241 -9.98 20.05 16.70
C GLU A 241 -9.19 21.34 16.49
N ARG A 242 -7.86 21.31 16.70
CA ARG A 242 -6.97 22.43 16.37
C ARG A 242 -6.94 22.74 14.88
N LEU A 243 -7.00 21.73 14.01
CA LEU A 243 -7.05 21.93 12.57
C LEU A 243 -8.39 22.55 12.14
N ASP A 244 -9.51 22.04 12.66
CA ASP A 244 -10.86 22.53 12.31
C ASP A 244 -11.12 23.96 12.82
N THR A 245 -10.47 24.36 13.92
CA THR A 245 -10.57 25.73 14.48
C THR A 245 -9.52 26.69 13.91
N ARG A 246 -8.60 26.21 13.06
CA ARG A 246 -7.57 27.06 12.45
C ARG A 246 -8.21 28.05 11.46
N GLY A 247 -7.88 29.33 11.59
CA GLY A 247 -8.37 30.40 10.71
C GLY A 247 -7.76 30.44 9.29
N GLY A 248 -7.20 29.34 8.78
CA GLY A 248 -6.50 29.29 7.49
C GLY A 248 -6.52 27.89 6.86
N ALA A 249 -6.31 27.82 5.54
CA ALA A 249 -6.36 26.57 4.79
C ALA A 249 -5.20 25.63 5.16
N VAL A 250 -5.54 24.39 5.51
CA VAL A 250 -4.58 23.29 5.69
C VAL A 250 -4.53 22.50 4.40
N SER A 251 -3.35 22.34 3.81
CA SER A 251 -3.19 21.65 2.54
C SER A 251 -2.88 20.17 2.67
N CYS A 252 -2.23 19.76 3.75
CA CYS A 252 -1.96 18.35 4.04
C CYS A 252 -1.61 18.13 5.53
N VAL A 253 -1.71 16.88 5.96
CA VAL A 253 -1.23 16.46 7.29
C VAL A 253 -0.34 15.23 7.21
N LEU A 254 0.61 15.15 8.14
CA LEU A 254 1.44 13.96 8.36
C LEU A 254 1.33 13.52 9.82
N VAL A 255 0.91 12.29 10.07
CA VAL A 255 0.84 11.70 11.41
C VAL A 255 1.75 10.49 11.49
N ALA A 256 2.70 10.51 12.42
CA ALA A 256 3.57 9.36 12.69
C ALA A 256 3.19 8.72 14.02
N LEU A 257 2.86 7.43 13.99
CA LEU A 257 2.54 6.61 15.15
C LEU A 257 3.67 5.59 15.32
N MET A 258 4.49 5.75 16.37
CA MET A 258 5.70 4.95 16.57
C MET A 258 5.66 4.26 17.93
N ALA A 259 5.38 2.97 17.95
CA ALA A 259 5.19 2.20 19.20
C ALA A 259 5.64 0.73 19.05
N HIS A 260 5.49 -0.05 20.12
CA HIS A 260 5.45 -1.50 19.95
C HIS A 260 4.13 -1.93 19.32
N GLY A 261 4.13 -3.12 18.72
CA GLY A 261 2.97 -3.70 18.08
C GLY A 261 2.45 -4.92 18.84
N GLY A 262 1.13 -5.03 18.97
CA GLY A 262 0.46 -6.23 19.47
C GLY A 262 0.36 -7.35 18.43
N PRO A 263 -0.10 -8.54 18.82
CA PRO A 263 -0.17 -9.73 17.95
C PRO A 263 -1.02 -9.56 16.69
N ARG A 264 -1.99 -8.63 16.70
CA ARG A 264 -2.84 -8.32 15.54
C ARG A 264 -2.63 -6.88 15.03
N GLY A 265 -1.49 -6.28 15.35
CA GLY A 265 -1.11 -4.93 14.88
C GLY A 265 -1.66 -3.77 15.70
N GLN A 266 -2.10 -4.00 16.94
CA GLN A 266 -2.40 -2.92 17.89
C GLN A 266 -1.15 -2.09 18.19
N LEU A 267 -1.32 -0.80 18.49
CA LEU A 267 -0.26 0.02 19.08
C LEU A 267 -0.27 -0.16 20.60
N LEU A 268 0.90 -0.42 21.18
CA LEU A 268 1.04 -0.48 22.63
C LEU A 268 1.44 0.89 23.18
N GLY A 269 0.59 1.44 24.06
CA GLY A 269 0.89 2.66 24.80
C GLY A 269 1.97 2.46 25.86
N ALA A 270 2.46 3.56 26.43
CA ALA A 270 3.43 3.54 27.52
C ALA A 270 2.89 2.88 28.82
N ASP A 271 1.57 2.75 28.92
CA ASP A 271 0.83 2.02 29.95
C ASP A 271 0.68 0.51 29.64
N GLY A 272 1.21 0.06 28.50
CA GLY A 272 1.11 -1.32 28.04
C GLY A 272 -0.28 -1.72 27.52
N GLN A 273 -1.22 -0.76 27.45
CA GLN A 273 -2.56 -0.99 26.90
C GLN A 273 -2.54 -0.89 25.38
N GLU A 274 -3.56 -1.45 24.74
CA GLU A 274 -3.68 -1.53 23.28
C GLU A 274 -4.57 -0.40 22.71
N ALA A 275 -4.10 0.27 21.67
CA ALA A 275 -4.88 1.17 20.82
C ALA A 275 -4.99 0.59 19.40
N GLN A 276 -6.17 0.68 18.79
CA GLN A 276 -6.39 0.20 17.42
C GLN A 276 -5.99 1.29 16.41
N PRO A 277 -4.97 1.06 15.56
CA PRO A 277 -4.53 2.06 14.59
C PRO A 277 -5.64 2.47 13.61
N GLU A 278 -6.56 1.57 13.27
CA GLU A 278 -7.67 1.84 12.34
C GLU A 278 -8.63 2.92 12.87
N VAL A 279 -8.87 2.93 14.19
CA VAL A 279 -9.67 3.96 14.84
C VAL A 279 -8.96 5.31 14.75
N LEU A 280 -7.64 5.32 15.01
CA LEU A 280 -6.81 6.52 14.93
C LEU A 280 -6.76 7.09 13.50
N VAL A 281 -6.65 6.23 12.48
CA VAL A 281 -6.71 6.64 11.07
C VAL A 281 -8.05 7.28 10.75
N ARG A 282 -9.16 6.67 11.21
CA ARG A 282 -10.52 7.17 10.99
C ARG A 282 -10.78 8.51 11.66
N GLU A 283 -10.12 8.83 12.78
CA GLU A 283 -10.30 10.12 13.45
C GLU A 283 -10.01 11.33 12.54
N LEU A 284 -8.98 11.24 11.69
CA LEU A 284 -8.61 12.30 10.76
C LEU A 284 -9.61 12.47 9.61
N SER A 285 -10.35 11.42 9.27
CA SER A 285 -11.39 11.45 8.25
C SER A 285 -12.57 12.36 8.62
N HIS A 286 -12.82 12.50 9.92
CA HIS A 286 -13.85 13.41 10.43
C HIS A 286 -13.44 14.89 10.39
N CYS A 287 -12.18 15.19 10.06
CA CYS A 287 -11.67 16.56 9.99
C CYS A 287 -12.20 17.28 8.74
N ARG A 288 -12.97 18.36 8.94
CA ARG A 288 -13.67 19.05 7.86
C ARG A 288 -12.70 19.77 6.93
N VAL A 289 -11.65 20.36 7.51
CA VAL A 289 -10.65 21.11 6.74
C VAL A 289 -9.76 20.21 5.87
N LEU A 290 -9.77 18.89 6.11
CA LEU A 290 -8.97 17.90 5.36
C LEU A 290 -9.75 17.15 4.27
N ARG A 291 -10.99 17.55 3.97
CA ARG A 291 -11.75 16.98 2.85
C ARG A 291 -11.08 17.34 1.52
N GLY A 292 -10.81 16.35 0.68
CA GLY A 292 -10.07 16.56 -0.57
C GLY A 292 -8.58 16.84 -0.35
N ARG A 293 -8.07 16.71 0.88
CA ARG A 293 -6.67 16.97 1.25
C ARG A 293 -5.98 15.69 1.69
N PRO A 294 -4.71 15.49 1.30
CA PRO A 294 -3.96 14.28 1.62
C PRO A 294 -3.66 14.18 3.11
N LYS A 295 -3.93 12.99 3.66
CA LYS A 295 -3.69 12.60 5.04
C LYS A 295 -2.67 11.47 5.03
N VAL A 296 -1.42 11.77 5.40
CA VAL A 296 -0.32 10.80 5.40
C VAL A 296 -0.15 10.25 6.81
N LEU A 297 -0.25 8.93 6.97
CA LEU A 297 -0.03 8.23 8.23
C LEU A 297 1.15 7.26 8.09
N LEU A 298 2.11 7.38 8.99
CA LEU A 298 3.29 6.52 9.08
C LEU A 298 3.19 5.69 10.37
N LEU A 299 3.18 4.37 10.26
CA LEU A 299 3.04 3.47 11.40
C LEU A 299 4.29 2.60 11.57
N GLN A 300 5.13 2.99 12.53
CA GLN A 300 6.28 2.21 12.97
C GLN A 300 5.88 1.35 14.18
N ALA A 301 5.29 0.19 13.90
CA ALA A 301 4.94 -0.81 14.90
C ALA A 301 4.89 -2.22 14.28
N CYS A 302 5.12 -3.24 15.10
CA CYS A 302 4.93 -4.63 14.67
C CYS A 302 3.47 -4.90 14.33
N ARG A 303 3.22 -5.83 13.41
CA ARG A 303 1.86 -6.26 13.04
C ARG A 303 1.61 -7.74 13.29
N GLY A 304 2.49 -8.35 14.06
CA GLY A 304 2.52 -9.74 14.46
C GLY A 304 3.93 -10.14 14.86
N GLY A 305 4.13 -11.44 15.07
CA GLY A 305 5.40 -12.00 15.52
C GLY A 305 6.22 -12.69 14.43
N ASN A 306 5.75 -12.69 13.17
CA ASN A 306 6.45 -13.42 12.11
C ASN A 306 7.77 -12.73 11.76
N ARG A 307 8.85 -13.52 11.81
CA ARG A 307 10.21 -13.10 11.45
C ARG A 307 10.57 -13.71 10.12
N ASP A 308 10.26 -12.97 9.07
CA ASP A 308 10.47 -13.41 7.69
C ASP A 308 11.96 -13.70 7.44
N ALA A 309 12.30 -14.95 7.12
CA ALA A 309 13.65 -15.32 6.69
C ALA A 309 13.95 -14.87 5.25
N GLY A 310 12.90 -14.44 4.54
CA GLY A 310 12.91 -14.19 3.12
C GLY A 310 12.97 -15.47 2.29
N VAL A 311 12.69 -15.32 1.00
CA VAL A 311 12.76 -16.38 0.00
C VAL A 311 13.92 -16.05 -0.92
N GLY A 312 14.78 -17.03 -1.19
CA GLY A 312 15.98 -16.87 -2.02
C GLY A 312 16.60 -18.21 -2.41
N PRO A 313 17.42 -18.25 -3.47
CA PRO A 313 18.02 -19.50 -3.94
C PRO A 313 18.92 -20.13 -2.87
N THR A 314 18.68 -21.38 -2.50
CA THR A 314 19.39 -22.15 -1.44
C THR A 314 20.84 -22.48 -1.84
N VAL A 315 21.68 -21.46 -1.94
CA VAL A 315 23.12 -21.56 -2.26
C VAL A 315 23.95 -20.89 -1.18
N ILE A 316 25.13 -21.47 -0.92
CA ILE A 316 26.06 -21.02 0.13
C ILE A 316 26.48 -19.55 -0.14
N PRO A 317 26.59 -18.67 0.89
CA PRO A 317 26.75 -17.21 0.70
C PRO A 317 27.91 -16.77 -0.21
N TRP A 318 29.07 -17.43 -0.13
CA TRP A 318 30.21 -17.09 -1.01
C TRP A 318 29.95 -17.47 -2.47
N TYR A 319 29.22 -18.56 -2.71
CA TYR A 319 28.85 -19.05 -4.04
C TYR A 319 27.76 -18.17 -4.68
N ARG A 320 26.82 -17.64 -3.88
CA ARG A 320 25.85 -16.61 -4.32
C ARG A 320 26.54 -15.39 -4.91
N ARG A 321 27.57 -14.87 -4.21
CA ARG A 321 28.32 -13.68 -4.65
C ARG A 321 29.11 -13.93 -5.93
N TRP A 322 29.68 -15.13 -6.08
CA TRP A 322 30.37 -15.54 -7.30
C TRP A 322 29.40 -15.66 -8.50
N LEU A 323 28.21 -16.23 -8.29
CA LEU A 323 27.18 -16.37 -9.32
C LEU A 323 26.39 -15.09 -9.62
N ARG A 324 26.54 -14.02 -8.82
CA ARG A 324 25.63 -12.86 -8.82
C ARG A 324 24.16 -13.29 -8.72
N ALA A 325 23.89 -14.29 -7.87
CA ALA A 325 22.54 -14.79 -7.66
C ALA A 325 21.61 -13.67 -7.13
N PRO A 326 20.31 -13.71 -7.45
CA PRO A 326 19.34 -12.73 -6.95
C PRO A 326 19.37 -12.66 -5.41
N PRO A 327 19.18 -11.47 -4.81
CA PRO A 327 19.14 -11.32 -3.37
C PRO A 327 17.95 -12.09 -2.78
N VAL A 328 18.07 -12.47 -1.50
CA VAL A 328 16.91 -12.94 -0.72
C VAL A 328 15.94 -11.77 -0.60
N ILE A 329 14.66 -12.02 -0.85
CA ILE A 329 13.60 -11.00 -0.77
C ILE A 329 12.58 -11.41 0.29
N PRO A 330 11.83 -10.45 0.88
CA PRO A 330 10.74 -10.81 1.78
C PRO A 330 9.68 -11.66 1.08
N SER A 331 9.06 -12.56 1.83
CA SER A 331 8.03 -13.50 1.37
C SER A 331 6.79 -12.81 0.83
N HIS A 332 6.46 -11.62 1.34
CA HIS A 332 5.29 -10.83 0.95
C HIS A 332 5.62 -9.60 0.09
N ALA A 333 6.81 -9.55 -0.51
CA ALA A 333 7.21 -8.47 -1.41
C ALA A 333 6.58 -8.58 -2.80
N ASP A 334 6.57 -7.46 -3.51
CA ASP A 334 6.11 -7.33 -4.90
C ASP A 334 4.62 -7.63 -5.08
N VAL A 335 3.79 -7.34 -4.08
CA VAL A 335 2.33 -7.47 -4.17
C VAL A 335 1.70 -6.12 -4.43
N LEU A 336 0.77 -6.05 -5.38
CA LEU A 336 -0.12 -4.90 -5.55
C LEU A 336 -1.55 -5.42 -5.55
N GLN A 337 -2.38 -4.91 -4.66
CA GLN A 337 -3.78 -5.25 -4.57
C GLN A 337 -4.63 -4.00 -4.77
N ILE A 338 -5.71 -4.13 -5.53
CA ILE A 338 -6.68 -3.08 -5.77
C ILE A 338 -8.03 -3.59 -5.28
N GLN A 339 -8.68 -2.83 -4.40
CA GLN A 339 -10.02 -3.11 -3.88
C GLN A 339 -10.95 -1.98 -4.28
N THR A 340 -12.06 -2.31 -4.94
CA THR A 340 -13.06 -1.31 -5.37
C THR A 340 -14.17 -1.08 -4.35
N ASP A 341 -14.19 -1.83 -3.24
CA ASP A 341 -15.24 -1.76 -2.23
C ASP A 341 -14.62 -1.84 -0.84
N ALA A 342 -14.20 -0.68 -0.32
CA ALA A 342 -13.55 -0.57 0.98
C ALA A 342 -14.59 -0.42 2.12
N GLN A 343 -15.60 -1.29 2.17
CA GLN A 343 -16.42 -1.40 3.37
C GLN A 343 -15.71 -2.37 4.32
N GLY A 344 -14.94 -1.81 5.27
CA GLY A 344 -14.24 -2.60 6.29
C GLY A 344 -15.20 -3.56 6.98
N SER A 345 -14.80 -4.82 7.15
CA SER A 345 -15.59 -5.83 7.86
C SER A 345 -15.82 -5.47 9.32
N PHE A 346 -16.82 -4.63 9.61
CA PHE A 346 -17.37 -4.47 10.95
C PHE A 346 -18.89 -4.37 10.86
N SER A 347 -19.56 -5.22 11.64
CA SER A 347 -21.00 -5.26 11.79
C SER A 347 -21.52 -4.00 12.50
N GLY A 348 -22.37 -3.20 11.83
CA GLY A 348 -23.31 -2.31 12.53
C GLY A 348 -23.69 -1.01 11.84
N GLY A 349 -24.67 -1.07 10.91
CA GLY A 349 -25.55 0.05 10.56
C GLY A 349 -25.28 0.76 9.22
N PRO A 350 -26.32 1.18 8.47
CA PRO A 350 -26.16 1.97 7.26
C PRO A 350 -26.00 3.44 7.67
N SER A 351 -24.76 3.92 7.69
CA SER A 351 -24.52 5.36 7.65
C SER A 351 -23.47 5.66 6.57
N SER A 352 -23.48 6.88 6.07
CA SER A 352 -22.71 7.37 4.92
C SER A 352 -21.19 7.36 5.17
N GLU A 353 -20.56 6.17 5.25
CA GLU A 353 -19.19 5.97 5.74
C GLU A 353 -18.08 5.95 4.68
N SER A 354 -18.40 5.95 3.38
CA SER A 354 -17.33 5.81 2.36
C SER A 354 -16.54 7.08 2.03
N ALA A 355 -17.12 8.28 2.23
CA ALA A 355 -16.37 9.52 2.07
C ALA A 355 -15.26 9.67 3.13
N ASP A 356 -15.35 8.90 4.22
CA ASP A 356 -14.41 8.93 5.34
C ASP A 356 -13.09 8.19 5.03
N GLN A 357 -12.88 7.64 3.84
CA GLN A 357 -11.60 6.97 3.51
C GLN A 357 -10.85 7.56 2.32
N ALA A 358 -11.30 8.70 1.77
CA ALA A 358 -10.63 9.34 0.64
C ALA A 358 -9.40 10.18 1.05
N ASP A 359 -8.43 10.24 0.12
CA ASP A 359 -7.19 11.01 0.26
C ASP A 359 -6.32 10.56 1.45
N ILE A 360 -6.34 9.27 1.79
CA ILE A 360 -5.55 8.70 2.88
C ILE A 360 -4.40 7.88 2.30
N LEU A 361 -3.20 8.12 2.81
CA LEU A 361 -2.02 7.30 2.59
C LEU A 361 -1.54 6.77 3.93
N THR A 362 -1.59 5.46 4.11
CA THR A 362 -1.13 4.78 5.32
C THR A 362 0.04 3.87 5.00
N VAL A 363 1.18 4.10 5.62
CA VAL A 363 2.39 3.29 5.42
C VAL A 363 2.73 2.56 6.71
N TYR A 364 2.69 1.23 6.66
CA TYR A 364 3.08 0.38 7.76
C TYR A 364 4.52 -0.10 7.57
N ALA A 365 5.30 -0.02 8.64
CA ALA A 365 6.68 -0.49 8.70
C ALA A 365 6.85 -2.01 8.48
N ALA A 366 5.77 -2.76 8.59
CA ALA A 366 5.73 -4.19 8.40
C ALA A 366 4.45 -4.61 7.67
N THR A 367 4.53 -5.66 6.85
CA THR A 367 3.37 -6.38 6.34
C THR A 367 2.58 -7.03 7.48
N GLU A 368 1.28 -7.24 7.27
CA GLU A 368 0.42 -7.90 8.25
C GLU A 368 1.03 -9.22 8.78
N GLY A 369 1.01 -9.40 10.09
CA GLY A 369 1.60 -10.57 10.76
C GLY A 369 3.10 -10.50 11.02
N CYS A 370 3.83 -9.51 10.48
CA CYS A 370 5.30 -9.44 10.54
C CYS A 370 5.81 -8.42 11.56
N VAL A 371 7.09 -8.55 11.90
CA VAL A 371 7.82 -7.65 12.81
C VAL A 371 8.32 -6.40 12.08
N ALA A 372 8.21 -5.24 12.72
CA ALA A 372 8.88 -4.01 12.29
C ALA A 372 10.19 -3.84 13.06
N TYR A 373 11.29 -3.69 12.33
CA TYR A 373 12.63 -3.74 12.92
C TYR A 373 13.22 -2.36 13.21
N ARG A 374 14.21 -2.37 14.11
CA ARG A 374 14.93 -1.20 14.58
C ARG A 374 16.16 -1.59 15.38
N ASP A 375 17.21 -0.78 15.24
CA ASP A 375 18.44 -0.88 16.03
C ASP A 375 18.70 0.41 16.84
N GLU A 376 19.92 0.58 17.36
CA GLU A 376 20.31 1.76 18.13
C GLU A 376 20.32 3.07 17.32
N LYS A 377 20.45 2.99 15.99
CA LYS A 377 20.50 4.14 15.06
C LYS A 377 19.12 4.57 14.58
N GLY A 378 18.09 3.75 14.79
CA GLY A 378 16.73 4.02 14.35
C GLY A 378 16.11 2.83 13.64
N SER A 379 14.85 2.98 13.22
CA SER A 379 14.17 1.97 12.42
C SER A 379 14.55 2.07 10.95
N ASP A 380 14.77 0.92 10.32
CA ASP A 380 15.10 0.84 8.90
C ASP A 380 14.08 1.58 8.05
N PHE A 381 12.79 1.50 8.42
CA PHE A 381 11.72 2.22 7.75
C PHE A 381 11.89 3.73 7.84
N ILE A 382 11.97 4.30 9.04
CA ILE A 382 11.98 5.76 9.21
C ILE A 382 13.27 6.39 8.69
N GLN A 383 14.41 5.76 8.96
CA GLN A 383 15.70 6.27 8.49
C GLN A 383 15.74 6.26 6.94
N THR A 384 15.36 5.13 6.32
CA THR A 384 15.30 5.03 4.86
C THR A 384 14.30 6.01 4.24
N LEU A 385 13.13 6.18 4.86
CA LEU A 385 12.11 7.14 4.40
C LEU A 385 12.69 8.56 4.35
N VAL A 386 13.32 9.01 5.44
CA VAL A 386 13.89 10.36 5.54
C VAL A 386 15.01 10.56 4.52
N GLU A 387 15.88 9.56 4.32
CA GLU A 387 16.94 9.61 3.31
C GLU A 387 16.39 9.73 1.88
N VAL A 388 15.40 8.90 1.51
CA VAL A 388 14.83 8.90 0.16
C VAL A 388 14.11 10.21 -0.15
N LEU A 389 13.31 10.72 0.79
CA LEU A 389 12.58 11.98 0.61
C LEU A 389 13.53 13.19 0.53
N ARG A 390 14.63 13.19 1.31
CA ARG A 390 15.65 14.25 1.22
C ARG A 390 16.43 14.20 -0.09
N ALA A 391 16.69 13.00 -0.61
CA ALA A 391 17.39 12.83 -1.87
C ALA A 391 16.52 13.22 -3.09
N HIS A 392 15.19 13.07 -2.99
CA HIS A 392 14.26 13.30 -4.10
C HIS A 392 13.07 14.17 -3.69
N PRO A 393 13.31 15.44 -3.30
CA PRO A 393 12.30 16.30 -2.69
C PRO A 393 11.04 16.54 -3.54
N GLY A 394 11.19 16.61 -4.87
CA GLY A 394 10.09 16.84 -5.81
C GLY A 394 9.40 15.57 -6.31
N GLY A 395 9.79 14.39 -5.80
CA GLY A 395 9.23 13.11 -6.23
C GLY A 395 7.79 12.92 -5.74
N ASP A 396 7.05 12.09 -6.48
CA ASP A 396 5.73 11.63 -6.01
C ASP A 396 5.89 10.65 -4.86
N LEU A 397 5.15 10.89 -3.77
CA LEU A 397 5.34 10.16 -2.53
C LEU A 397 5.05 8.66 -2.68
N LEU A 398 4.07 8.25 -3.49
CA LEU A 398 3.80 6.83 -3.72
C LEU A 398 4.97 6.15 -4.44
N GLU A 399 5.51 6.77 -5.48
CA GLU A 399 6.69 6.28 -6.19
C GLU A 399 7.92 6.23 -5.27
N LEU A 400 8.18 7.30 -4.49
CA LEU A 400 9.26 7.33 -3.52
C LEU A 400 9.13 6.23 -2.46
N LEU A 401 7.90 5.93 -2.01
CA LEU A 401 7.66 4.84 -1.07
C LEU A 401 7.98 3.45 -1.66
N THR A 402 7.88 3.26 -2.99
CA THR A 402 8.36 2.01 -3.61
C THR A 402 9.88 1.88 -3.53
N GLU A 403 10.62 2.99 -3.63
CA GLU A 403 12.08 3.02 -3.45
C GLU A 403 12.47 2.82 -1.97
N VAL A 404 11.72 3.41 -1.04
CA VAL A 404 11.89 3.14 0.40
C VAL A 404 11.69 1.65 0.68
N ASN A 405 10.59 1.08 0.17
CA ASN A 405 10.33 -0.34 0.35
C ASN A 405 11.41 -1.22 -0.30
N ARG A 406 11.91 -0.86 -1.49
CA ARG A 406 13.02 -1.57 -2.13
C ARG A 406 14.25 -1.64 -1.23
N ARG A 407 14.69 -0.50 -0.69
CA ARG A 407 15.86 -0.43 0.22
C ARG A 407 15.64 -1.21 1.51
N VAL A 408 14.45 -1.11 2.13
CA VAL A 408 14.10 -1.87 3.33
C VAL A 408 14.12 -3.38 3.04
N CYS A 409 13.57 -3.83 1.91
CA CYS A 409 13.57 -5.24 1.51
C CYS A 409 14.97 -5.80 1.23
N GLU A 410 15.90 -4.97 0.79
CA GLU A 410 17.27 -5.38 0.47
C GLU A 410 18.15 -5.52 1.71
N GLN A 411 17.81 -4.83 2.80
CA GLN A 411 18.55 -4.93 4.07
C GLN A 411 18.38 -6.33 4.69
N ASP A 412 19.43 -6.77 5.37
CA ASP A 412 19.40 -7.94 6.24
C ASP A 412 19.31 -7.44 7.67
N VAL A 413 18.29 -7.88 8.40
CA VAL A 413 18.08 -7.47 9.78
C VAL A 413 18.44 -8.60 10.73
N LEU A 414 19.25 -8.32 11.74
CA LEU A 414 19.55 -9.26 12.81
C LEU A 414 18.50 -9.12 13.91
N GLY A 415 17.78 -10.20 14.20
CA GLY A 415 16.81 -10.22 15.28
C GLY A 415 17.49 -10.39 16.65
N PRO A 416 16.88 -9.90 17.75
CA PRO A 416 17.43 -10.10 19.09
C PRO A 416 17.46 -11.58 19.53
N ASP A 417 16.67 -12.43 18.86
CA ASP A 417 16.48 -13.84 19.23
C ASP A 417 17.54 -14.77 18.60
N CYS A 418 18.16 -14.38 17.48
CA CYS A 418 19.13 -15.23 16.75
C CYS A 418 19.94 -14.45 15.72
N ASP A 419 21.13 -14.95 15.39
CA ASP A 419 22.04 -14.40 14.37
C ASP A 419 21.59 -14.67 12.92
N GLU A 420 20.42 -15.26 12.71
CA GLU A 420 19.89 -15.50 11.37
C GLU A 420 19.36 -14.20 10.75
N PRO A 421 19.78 -13.84 9.52
CA PRO A 421 19.31 -12.64 8.86
C PRO A 421 17.81 -12.77 8.55
N ARG A 422 17.07 -11.69 8.82
CA ARG A 422 15.65 -11.55 8.55
C ARG A 422 15.41 -10.44 7.54
N LYS A 423 14.22 -10.49 6.94
CA LYS A 423 13.74 -9.53 5.96
C LYS A 423 12.58 -8.71 6.50
N ALA A 424 12.51 -7.48 6.03
CA ALA A 424 11.45 -6.52 6.33
C ALA A 424 10.78 -6.08 5.03
N CYS A 425 9.48 -5.83 5.08
CA CYS A 425 8.70 -5.38 3.93
C CYS A 425 7.63 -4.41 4.42
N LEU A 426 7.50 -3.27 3.73
CA LEU A 426 6.47 -2.29 4.04
C LEU A 426 5.13 -2.72 3.43
N GLU A 427 4.06 -2.23 4.03
CA GLU A 427 2.73 -2.27 3.42
C GLU A 427 2.22 -0.84 3.25
N ILE A 428 1.96 -0.44 2.02
CA ILE A 428 1.52 0.90 1.63
C ILE A 428 0.06 0.80 1.23
N ARG A 429 -0.84 1.47 1.95
CA ARG A 429 -2.27 1.58 1.61
C ARG A 429 -2.56 3.00 1.15
N SER A 430 -3.21 3.16 -0.01
CA SER A 430 -3.50 4.48 -0.56
C SER A 430 -4.87 4.55 -1.22
N SER A 431 -5.61 5.58 -0.86
CA SER A 431 -6.80 6.08 -1.52
C SER A 431 -6.59 7.48 -2.10
N LEU A 432 -5.32 7.88 -2.26
CA LEU A 432 -4.96 9.15 -2.91
C LEU A 432 -5.53 9.17 -4.33
N GLN A 433 -6.13 10.31 -4.65
CA GLN A 433 -6.76 10.57 -5.95
C GLN A 433 -5.87 11.44 -6.82
N ARG A 434 -4.81 12.05 -6.27
CA ARG A 434 -3.89 12.90 -7.04
C ARG A 434 -2.46 12.59 -6.65
N ARG A 435 -1.53 12.99 -7.51
CA ARG A 435 -0.09 12.93 -7.25
C ARG A 435 0.24 13.79 -6.02
N LEU A 436 1.07 13.25 -5.13
CA LEU A 436 1.42 13.91 -3.88
C LEU A 436 2.94 14.15 -3.83
N CYS A 437 3.37 15.36 -4.22
CA CYS A 437 4.75 15.79 -4.05
C CYS A 437 4.83 16.71 -2.83
N LEU A 438 5.56 16.32 -1.79
CA LEU A 438 5.60 17.06 -0.52
C LEU A 438 6.43 18.34 -0.60
N GLN A 439 7.32 18.49 -1.57
CA GLN A 439 7.98 19.77 -1.83
C GLN A 439 7.27 20.49 -2.98
N ALA A 440 7.00 21.79 -2.79
CA ALA A 440 6.39 22.66 -3.78
C ALA A 440 7.44 23.24 -4.74
#